data_AF-A0A7J4IV34-F1
#
_entry.id   AF-A0A7J4IV34-F1
#
_cell.length_a   1.000
_cell.length_b   1.000
_cell.length_c   1.000
_cell.angle_alpha   90.00
_cell.angle_beta   90.00
_cell.angle_gamma   90.00
#
_symmetry.space_group_name_H-M   'P 1'
#
loop_
_entity.id
_entity.type
_entity.pdbx_description
1 polymer ?
#
loop_
_entity_poly.entity_id
_entity_poly.type
_entity_poly.pdbx_seq_one_letter_code
_entity_poly.pdbx_strand_id
1 'polypeptide(L)'
;MYHLGKILEVITSDEKGAKSADGQTYCLLEMWDENMIIFRASAQIAKDVKEGQHVLVDYSPVPVGGAPVPRHEIVAIISEAKGKKMLAKLKDSAEEKRKLRQPTVEGMPFHGKMIG
;
A
#
# COMPACT_ATOMS: atom_id res chain seq x y z
N MET A 1 7.62 2.68 9.74
CA MET A 1 6.17 2.43 9.74
C MET A 1 5.94 1.25 8.81
N TYR A 2 5.19 0.23 9.24
CA TYR A 2 4.93 -0.94 8.41
C TYR A 2 3.48 -0.94 7.93
N HIS A 3 3.29 -1.27 6.66
CA HIS A 3 1.96 -1.46 6.08
C HIS A 3 1.80 -2.89 5.56
N LEU A 4 0.54 -3.32 5.51
CA LEU A 4 0.17 -4.58 4.89
C LEU A 4 -0.25 -4.31 3.45
N GLY A 5 0.17 -5.19 2.55
CA GLY A 5 -0.33 -5.24 1.19
C GLY A 5 -0.48 -6.66 0.69
N LYS A 6 -1.21 -6.83 -0.42
CA LYS A 6 -1.33 -8.07 -1.16
C LYS A 6 -0.64 -7.92 -2.51
N ILE A 7 0.22 -8.85 -2.86
CA ILE A 7 0.89 -8.86 -4.17
C ILE A 7 -0.14 -9.14 -5.25
N LEU A 8 -0.25 -8.22 -6.20
CA LEU A 8 -1.06 -8.36 -7.41
C LEU A 8 -0.23 -8.91 -8.57
N GLU A 9 1.02 -8.44 -8.71
CA GLU A 9 1.91 -8.79 -9.82
C GLU A 9 3.37 -8.78 -9.33
N VAL A 10 4.19 -9.68 -9.84
CA VAL A 10 5.65 -9.75 -9.55
C VAL A 10 6.41 -9.48 -10.83
N ILE A 11 7.32 -8.50 -10.78
CA ILE A 11 8.14 -8.04 -11.91
C ILE A 11 9.58 -8.44 -11.63
N THR A 12 10.12 -9.35 -12.43
CA THR A 12 11.50 -9.82 -12.31
C THR A 12 12.35 -9.41 -13.52
N SER A 13 13.67 -9.41 -13.34
CA SER A 13 14.60 -8.99 -14.40
C SER A 13 14.71 -9.98 -15.56
N ASP A 14 14.30 -11.23 -15.34
CA ASP A 14 14.24 -12.31 -16.33
C ASP A 14 12.88 -12.43 -17.02
N GLU A 15 11.89 -11.62 -16.62
CA GLU A 15 10.55 -11.65 -17.20
C GLU A 15 10.54 -11.07 -18.63
N LYS A 16 9.87 -11.78 -19.54
CA LYS A 16 9.73 -11.34 -20.93
C LYS A 16 8.87 -10.08 -21.00
N GLY A 17 9.51 -8.95 -21.29
CA GLY A 17 8.84 -7.66 -21.41
C GLY A 17 9.27 -6.65 -20.35
N ALA A 18 9.99 -7.09 -19.32
CA ALA A 18 10.61 -6.24 -18.34
C ALA A 18 12.12 -6.07 -18.61
N LYS A 19 12.65 -4.88 -18.34
CA LYS A 19 14.09 -4.62 -18.26
C LYS A 19 14.35 -3.88 -16.95
N SER A 20 15.14 -4.46 -16.07
CA SER A 20 15.52 -3.86 -14.80
C SER A 20 16.93 -3.26 -14.90
N ALA A 21 17.11 -2.04 -14.39
CA ALA A 21 18.41 -1.37 -14.34
C ALA A 21 19.31 -1.91 -13.21
N ASP A 22 18.71 -2.45 -12.15
CA ASP A 22 19.39 -2.89 -10.93
C ASP A 22 19.22 -4.39 -10.64
N GLY A 23 18.56 -5.11 -11.55
CA GLY A 23 18.32 -6.56 -11.46
C GLY A 23 17.39 -6.97 -10.32
N GLN A 24 16.76 -6.01 -9.63
CA GLN A 24 15.92 -6.30 -8.47
C GLN A 24 14.53 -6.80 -8.87
N THR A 25 13.89 -7.51 -7.93
CA THR A 25 12.48 -7.89 -8.03
C THR A 25 11.60 -6.78 -7.47
N TYR A 26 10.57 -6.41 -8.23
CA TYR A 26 9.56 -5.45 -7.83
C TYR A 26 8.20 -6.14 -7.77
N CYS A 27 7.29 -5.66 -6.93
CA CYS A 27 5.93 -6.18 -6.87
C CYS A 27 4.94 -5.02 -6.87
N LEU A 28 3.86 -5.15 -7.64
CA LEU A 28 2.68 -4.30 -7.52
C LEU A 28 1.82 -4.82 -6.36
N LEU A 29 1.48 -3.96 -5.40
CA LEU A 29 0.69 -4.32 -4.23
C LEU A 29 -0.63 -3.55 -4.19
N GLU A 30 -1.72 -4.23 -3.82
CA GLU A 30 -2.92 -3.62 -3.25
C GLU A 30 -2.67 -3.38 -1.75
N MET A 31 -2.72 -2.13 -1.33
CA MET A 31 -2.48 -1.73 0.06
C MET A 31 -3.75 -1.78 0.90
N TRP A 32 -3.59 -1.77 2.23
CA TRP A 32 -4.71 -1.77 3.18
C TRP A 32 -5.70 -0.60 3.02
N ASP A 33 -5.25 0.51 2.41
CA ASP A 33 -5.99 1.74 2.13
C ASP A 33 -6.45 1.85 0.67
N GLU A 34 -6.48 0.71 -0.05
CA GLU A 34 -6.90 0.58 -1.45
C GLU A 34 -5.97 1.24 -2.47
N ASN A 35 -4.84 1.83 -2.03
CA ASN A 35 -3.82 2.32 -2.95
C ASN A 35 -3.09 1.16 -3.63
N MET A 36 -2.70 1.37 -4.90
CA MET A 36 -1.85 0.46 -5.64
C MET A 36 -0.46 1.07 -5.79
N ILE A 37 0.56 0.42 -5.23
CA ILE A 37 1.92 0.96 -5.18
C ILE A 37 2.92 -0.17 -5.49
N ILE A 38 3.99 0.17 -6.20
CA ILE A 38 5.08 -0.75 -6.52
C ILE A 38 6.14 -0.68 -5.40
N PHE A 39 6.57 -1.84 -4.92
CA PHE A 39 7.60 -1.98 -3.90
C PHE A 39 8.74 -2.88 -4.38
N ARG A 40 9.96 -2.59 -3.94
CA ARG A 40 11.09 -3.50 -4.14
C ARG A 40 11.02 -4.65 -3.13
N ALA A 41 11.20 -5.89 -3.57
CA ALA A 41 11.36 -7.01 -2.64
C ALA A 41 12.76 -6.99 -2.01
N SER A 42 12.87 -7.19 -0.70
CA SER A 42 14.19 -7.30 -0.07
C SER A 42 14.93 -8.53 -0.60
N ALA A 43 16.25 -8.41 -0.73
CA ALA A 43 17.08 -9.45 -1.34
C ALA A 43 16.93 -10.82 -0.66
N GLN A 44 16.63 -10.85 0.65
CA GLN A 44 16.45 -12.11 1.39
C GLN A 44 15.19 -12.89 1.01
N ILE A 45 14.15 -12.23 0.47
CA ILE A 45 12.86 -12.87 0.14
C ILE A 45 12.47 -12.72 -1.33
N ALA A 46 13.27 -12.01 -2.13
CA ALA A 46 12.97 -11.67 -3.53
C ALA A 46 12.71 -12.88 -4.44
N LYS A 47 13.20 -14.08 -4.07
CA LYS A 47 12.95 -15.33 -4.82
C LYS A 47 11.67 -16.05 -4.38
N ASP A 48 11.12 -15.68 -3.23
CA ASP A 48 9.99 -16.37 -2.59
C ASP A 48 8.66 -15.61 -2.77
N VAL A 49 8.73 -14.35 -3.21
CA VAL A 49 7.54 -13.52 -3.47
C VAL A 49 6.74 -14.07 -4.64
N LYS A 50 5.42 -14.13 -4.47
CA LYS A 50 4.47 -14.65 -5.46
C LYS A 50 3.19 -13.84 -5.43
N GLU A 51 2.51 -13.78 -6.57
CA GLU A 51 1.17 -13.21 -6.68
C GLU A 51 0.21 -13.84 -5.66
N GLY A 52 -0.70 -13.01 -5.13
CA GLY A 52 -1.69 -13.41 -4.14
C GLY A 52 -1.18 -13.49 -2.70
N GLN A 53 0.14 -13.47 -2.46
CA GLN A 53 0.69 -13.43 -1.11
C GLN A 53 0.39 -12.11 -0.40
N HIS A 54 0.25 -12.18 0.92
CA HIS A 54 0.20 -10.99 1.77
C HIS A 54 1.60 -10.69 2.28
N VAL A 55 1.96 -9.41 2.36
CA VAL A 55 3.31 -8.99 2.73
C VAL A 55 3.30 -7.78 3.65
N LEU A 56 4.36 -7.65 4.45
CA LEU A 56 4.67 -6.40 5.15
C LEU A 56 5.66 -5.58 4.32
N VAL A 57 5.37 -4.29 4.21
CA VAL A 57 6.26 -3.31 3.59
C VAL A 57 6.78 -2.33 4.63
N ASP A 58 8.07 -2.02 4.58
CA ASP A 58 8.66 -0.90 5.28
C ASP A 58 8.35 0.40 4.53
N TYR A 59 7.53 1.22 5.16
CA TYR A 59 7.12 2.55 4.75
C TYR A 59 7.69 3.62 5.68
N SER A 60 8.76 3.29 6.42
CA SER A 60 9.46 4.26 7.26
C SER A 60 9.99 5.42 6.42
N PRO A 61 9.85 6.66 6.91
CA PRO A 61 10.44 7.81 6.26
C PRO A 61 11.97 7.69 6.28
N VAL A 62 12.59 7.93 5.14
CA VAL A 62 14.04 8.01 4.98
C VAL A 62 14.42 9.48 4.80
N PRO A 63 15.38 9.99 5.59
CA PRO A 63 15.85 11.36 5.45
C PRO A 63 16.69 11.49 4.17
N VAL A 64 16.20 12.28 3.21
CA VAL A 64 16.85 12.52 1.91
C VAL A 64 17.24 13.99 1.71
N GLY A 65 17.47 14.73 2.81
CA GLY A 65 17.84 16.15 2.78
C GLY A 65 16.67 17.10 2.45
N GLY A 66 15.44 16.60 2.42
CA GLY A 66 14.21 17.35 2.14
C GLY A 66 12.99 16.67 2.78
N ALA A 67 11.83 16.72 2.11
CA ALA A 67 10.65 15.98 2.57
C ALA A 67 10.97 14.48 2.66
N PRO A 68 10.62 13.80 3.77
CA PRO A 68 10.92 12.39 3.94
C PRO A 68 10.18 11.55 2.90
N VAL A 69 10.91 10.62 2.28
CA VAL A 69 10.35 9.64 1.34
C VAL A 69 10.28 8.26 1.99
N PRO A 70 9.25 7.46 1.73
CA PRO A 70 9.15 6.11 2.26
C PRO A 70 10.23 5.18 1.68
N ARG A 71 10.70 4.20 2.46
CA ARG A 71 11.69 3.19 2.03
C ARG A 71 11.20 2.32 0.87
N HIS A 72 9.90 2.07 0.76
CA HIS A 72 9.24 1.26 -0.28
C HIS A 72 9.88 -0.14 -0.48
N GLU A 73 10.04 -0.87 0.62
CA GLU A 73 10.65 -2.21 0.60
C GLU A 73 9.74 -3.28 1.22
N ILE A 74 9.59 -4.43 0.57
CA ILE A 74 8.89 -5.61 1.12
C ILE A 74 9.88 -6.34 2.03
N VAL A 75 9.50 -6.54 3.29
CA VAL A 75 10.41 -7.08 4.32
C VAL A 75 9.99 -8.46 4.84
N ALA A 76 8.73 -8.86 4.63
CA ALA A 76 8.25 -10.16 5.08
C ALA A 76 7.08 -10.66 4.24
N ILE A 77 7.07 -11.97 3.99
CA ILE A 77 5.92 -12.70 3.44
C ILE A 77 5.10 -13.24 4.61
N ILE A 78 3.78 -13.04 4.56
CA ILE A 78 2.84 -13.46 5.59
C ILE A 78 2.03 -14.64 5.05
N SER A 79 1.84 -15.66 5.90
CA SER A 79 0.94 -16.77 5.58
C SER A 79 -0.46 -16.27 5.23
N GLU A 80 -1.10 -16.90 4.25
CA GLU A 80 -2.39 -16.46 3.73
C GLU A 80 -3.44 -16.28 4.84
N ALA A 81 -3.56 -17.25 5.74
CA ALA A 81 -4.51 -17.19 6.86
C ALA A 81 -4.26 -15.99 7.78
N LYS A 82 -2.99 -15.68 8.09
CA LYS A 82 -2.62 -14.53 8.94
C LYS A 82 -2.79 -13.22 8.18
N GLY A 83 -2.41 -13.19 6.90
CA GLY A 83 -2.52 -12.03 6.01
C GLY A 83 -3.97 -11.57 5.85
N LYS A 84 -4.87 -12.49 5.49
CA LYS A 84 -6.32 -12.21 5.38
C LYS A 84 -6.89 -11.65 6.68
N LYS A 85 -6.54 -12.26 7.82
CA LYS A 85 -6.98 -11.80 9.15
C LYS A 85 -6.46 -10.39 9.49
N MET A 86 -5.22 -10.07 9.13
CA MET A 86 -4.65 -8.74 9.38
C MET A 86 -5.27 -7.69 8.45
N LEU A 87 -5.47 -8.01 7.18
CA LEU A 87 -6.05 -7.10 6.19
C LEU A 87 -7.49 -6.73 6.54
N ALA A 88 -8.31 -7.72 6.93
CA ALA A 88 -9.67 -7.48 7.40
C ALA A 88 -9.69 -6.46 8.55
N LYS A 89 -8.88 -6.67 9.59
CA LYS A 89 -8.78 -5.74 10.73
C LYS A 89 -8.39 -4.31 10.33
N LEU A 90 -7.50 -4.17 9.36
CA LEU A 90 -7.07 -2.86 8.87
C LEU A 90 -8.18 -2.17 8.07
N LYS A 91 -8.86 -2.91 7.17
CA LYS A 91 -9.99 -2.40 6.38
C LYS A 91 -11.16 -2.00 7.29
N ASP A 92 -11.51 -2.84 8.27
CA ASP A 92 -12.55 -2.53 9.27
C ASP A 92 -12.22 -1.23 10.03
N SER A 93 -10.97 -1.09 10.50
CA SER A 93 -10.55 0.13 11.21
C SER A 93 -10.55 1.38 10.31
N ALA A 94 -10.20 1.22 9.04
CA ALA A 94 -10.21 2.32 8.07
C ALA A 94 -11.65 2.77 7.77
N GLU A 95 -12.57 1.82 7.60
CA GLU A 95 -13.98 2.09 7.37
C GLU A 95 -14.63 2.82 8.54
N GLU A 96 -14.39 2.37 9.77
CA GLU A 96 -14.89 3.04 10.98
C GLU A 96 -14.38 4.49 11.09
N LYS A 97 -13.09 4.71 10.80
CA LYS A 97 -12.54 6.07 10.75
C LYS A 97 -13.14 6.91 9.63
N ARG A 98 -13.50 6.31 8.50
CA ARG A 98 -14.17 6.99 7.38
C ARG A 98 -15.59 7.42 7.75
N LYS A 99 -16.35 6.56 8.43
CA LYS A 99 -17.69 6.89 8.95
C LYS A 99 -17.65 8.06 9.92
N LEU A 100 -16.68 8.07 10.85
CA LEU A 100 -16.49 9.16 11.81
C LEU A 100 -16.04 10.48 11.16
N ARG A 101 -15.42 10.43 9.98
CA ARG A 101 -14.92 11.60 9.24
C ARG A 101 -15.92 12.19 8.25
N GLN A 102 -17.05 11.53 7.98
CA GLN A 102 -18.11 12.15 7.19
C GLN A 102 -18.74 13.23 8.07
N PRO A 103 -18.59 14.54 7.75
CA PRO A 103 -19.40 15.54 8.42
C PRO A 103 -20.86 15.19 8.12
N THR A 104 -21.69 15.07 9.16
CA THR A 104 -23.13 15.05 8.98
C THR A 104 -23.49 16.30 8.18
N VAL A 105 -23.91 16.09 6.93
CA VAL A 105 -24.42 17.16 6.07
C VAL A 105 -25.85 17.48 6.51
N GLU A 106 -26.04 17.75 7.79
CA GLU A 106 -27.28 18.25 8.37
C GLU A 106 -26.98 19.65 8.93
N GLY A 107 -27.37 20.68 8.16
CA GLY A 107 -27.51 22.03 8.70
C GLY A 107 -26.65 23.15 8.13
N MET A 108 -26.13 23.08 6.90
CA MET A 108 -25.63 24.30 6.24
C MET A 108 -26.78 25.02 5.53
N PRO A 109 -27.22 26.21 5.98
CA PRO A 109 -28.19 26.99 5.25
C PRO A 109 -27.56 27.49 3.94
N PHE A 110 -28.18 27.16 2.81
CA PHE A 110 -27.89 27.74 1.51
C PHE A 110 -28.08 29.27 1.59
N HIS A 111 -26.99 30.02 1.74
CA HIS A 111 -27.00 31.45 1.43
C HIS A 111 -26.77 31.60 -0.07
N GLY A 112 -27.84 31.37 -0.83
CA GLY A 112 -27.92 31.78 -2.23
C GLY A 112 -27.86 33.31 -2.30
N LYS A 113 -26.66 33.85 -2.54
CA LYS A 113 -26.48 35.27 -2.84
C LYS A 113 -27.05 35.50 -4.24
N MET A 114 -28.25 36.06 -4.33
CA MET A 114 -28.73 36.65 -5.58
C MET A 114 -27.82 37.82 -5.95
N ILE A 115 -27.22 37.70 -7.12
CA ILE A 115 -26.58 38.75 -7.91
C ILE A 115 -27.04 38.45 -9.33
N GLY A 116 -27.69 39.32 -10.09
CA GLY A 116 -28.18 40.68 -9.93
C GLY A 116 -28.82 41.02 -11.28
#